data_AF-A0A8C9FTQ6-F1
#
_entry.id   AF-A0A8C9FTQ6-F1
#
_cell.length_a   1.000
_cell.length_b   1.000
_cell.length_c   1.000
_cell.angle_alpha   90.00
_cell.angle_beta   90.00
_cell.angle_gamma   90.00
#
_symmetry.space_group_name_H-M   'P 1'
#
loop_
_entity.id
_entity.type
_entity.pdbx_description
1 polymer ?
#
loop_
_entity_poly.entity_id
_entity_poly.type
_entity_poly.pdbx_seq_one_letter_code
_entity_poly.pdbx_strand_id
1 'polypeptide(L)'
;MQRHKSVSDEITLYGDIIRQDFMDTYDNLTLKTIMAFRWVTEFCSNTRFVMKTDTDVFINTGNLVKFLLKFNSSESIFTGYPLIGNVAHRGFYQKTYISYDEYPFKFYPPYCSGMGYVLDGKLALRIYELMGHIKPIKFEDVYVGICVNILKVNISIPEGNQQFLIDKISFDICKYRRLIAVHGVVPSLLEFMTCH
;
A
#
# COMPACT_ATOMS: atom_id res chain seq x y z
N MET A 1 -18.73 27.89 13.26
CA MET A 1 -18.54 26.86 14.30
C MET A 1 -18.54 25.50 13.60
N GLN A 2 -17.39 25.04 13.09
CA GLN A 2 -17.29 23.69 12.50
C GLN A 2 -17.29 22.69 13.66
N ARG A 3 -18.35 21.87 13.78
CA ARG A 3 -18.32 20.70 14.65
C ARG A 3 -17.33 19.71 14.05
N HIS A 4 -16.18 19.53 14.68
CA HIS A 4 -15.36 18.35 14.42
C HIS A 4 -16.19 17.13 14.85
N LYS A 5 -16.64 16.32 13.89
CA LYS A 5 -17.20 15.00 14.17
C LYS A 5 -16.12 14.17 14.85
N SER A 6 -16.45 13.47 15.93
CA SER A 6 -15.50 12.55 16.55
C SER A 6 -15.35 11.31 15.65
N VAL A 7 -14.21 10.62 15.73
CA VAL A 7 -13.99 9.34 15.03
C VAL A 7 -15.07 8.32 15.41
N SER A 8 -15.59 8.38 16.64
CA SER A 8 -16.70 7.53 17.09
C SER A 8 -18.01 7.80 16.33
N ASP A 9 -18.31 9.06 16.04
CA ASP A 9 -19.49 9.43 15.25
C ASP A 9 -19.33 8.98 13.79
N GLU A 10 -18.11 9.10 13.23
CA GLU A 10 -17.78 8.65 11.88
C GLU A 10 -17.90 7.14 11.73
N ILE A 11 -17.33 6.38 12.68
CA ILE A 11 -17.48 4.91 12.77
C ILE A 11 -18.96 4.52 12.75
N THR A 12 -19.78 5.21 13.55
CA THR A 12 -21.22 4.91 13.66
C THR A 12 -21.96 5.25 12.36
N LEU A 13 -21.53 6.29 11.66
CA LEU A 13 -22.19 6.78 10.45
C LEU A 13 -21.88 5.95 9.21
N TYR A 14 -20.64 5.53 9.03
CA TYR A 14 -20.17 4.90 7.78
C TYR A 14 -19.80 3.42 7.94
N GLY A 15 -19.39 2.97 9.14
CA GLY A 15 -19.05 1.57 9.39
C GLY A 15 -17.84 1.04 8.62
N ASP A 16 -16.99 1.93 8.10
CA ASP A 16 -15.83 1.64 7.24
C ASP A 16 -14.47 1.83 7.93
N ILE A 17 -14.49 2.08 9.24
CA ILE A 17 -13.29 2.29 10.06
C ILE A 17 -13.01 1.08 10.94
N ILE A 18 -11.79 0.56 10.83
CA ILE A 18 -11.23 -0.44 11.73
C ILE A 18 -10.27 0.28 12.68
N ARG A 19 -10.54 0.18 13.99
CA ARG A 19 -9.70 0.78 15.04
C ARG A 19 -8.96 -0.29 15.82
N GLN A 20 -7.70 -0.02 16.14
CA GLN A 20 -6.84 -0.86 16.97
C GLN A 20 -6.17 -0.05 18.08
N ASP A 21 -5.75 -0.72 19.15
CA ASP A 21 -5.19 -0.09 20.34
C ASP A 21 -3.66 0.01 20.27
N PHE A 22 -3.16 0.93 19.44
CA PHE A 22 -1.76 1.32 19.40
C PHE A 22 -1.62 2.78 18.93
N MET A 23 -0.48 3.40 19.22
CA MET A 23 -0.18 4.77 18.80
C MET A 23 0.05 4.83 17.29
N ASP A 24 -0.81 5.55 16.56
CA ASP A 24 -0.66 5.77 15.11
C ASP A 24 0.47 6.78 14.84
N THR A 25 1.66 6.25 14.59
CA THR A 25 2.88 7.01 14.28
C THR A 25 3.55 6.41 13.05
N TYR A 26 4.45 7.18 12.41
CA TYR A 26 5.18 6.70 11.25
C TYR A 26 5.98 5.42 11.53
N ASP A 27 6.63 5.33 12.69
CA ASP A 27 7.41 4.14 13.07
C ASP A 27 6.53 2.92 13.37
N ASN A 28 5.24 3.12 13.65
CA ASN A 28 4.26 2.07 13.90
C ASN A 28 3.42 1.70 12.66
N LEU A 29 3.72 2.25 11.48
CA LEU A 29 3.01 1.89 10.25
C LEU A 29 3.05 0.40 9.97
N THR A 30 4.16 -0.28 10.27
CA THR A 30 4.24 -1.73 10.11
C THR A 30 3.25 -2.49 10.99
N LEU A 31 2.99 -2.03 12.22
CA LEU A 31 1.95 -2.62 13.07
C LEU A 31 0.57 -2.43 12.44
N LYS A 32 0.28 -1.24 11.92
CA LYS A 32 -0.95 -0.94 11.18
C LYS A 32 -1.11 -1.86 9.97
N THR A 33 -0.04 -2.10 9.22
CA THR A 33 -0.02 -3.03 8.08
C THR A 33 -0.27 -4.47 8.52
N ILE A 34 0.41 -4.98 9.55
CA ILE A 34 0.15 -6.34 10.07
C ILE A 34 -1.32 -6.50 10.47
N MET A 35 -1.91 -5.48 11.11
CA MET A 35 -3.32 -5.49 11.47
C MET A 35 -4.25 -5.47 10.24
N ALA A 36 -3.90 -4.74 9.19
CA ALA A 36 -4.65 -4.75 7.94
C ALA A 36 -4.62 -6.15 7.28
N PHE A 37 -3.45 -6.80 7.23
CA PHE A 37 -3.32 -8.18 6.75
C PHE A 37 -4.11 -9.17 7.61
N ARG A 38 -4.05 -9.04 8.93
CA ARG A 38 -4.88 -9.83 9.86
C ARG A 38 -6.37 -9.66 9.55
N TRP A 39 -6.85 -8.42 9.45
CA TRP A 39 -8.26 -8.16 9.24
C TRP A 39 -8.74 -8.73 7.90
N VAL A 40 -7.97 -8.54 6.83
CA VAL A 40 -8.30 -9.10 5.51
C VAL A 40 -8.37 -10.62 5.54
N THR A 41 -7.46 -11.27 6.25
CA THR A 41 -7.42 -12.75 6.33
C THR A 41 -8.56 -13.31 7.16
N GLU A 42 -8.93 -12.65 8.26
CA GLU A 42 -10.03 -13.08 9.15
C GLU A 42 -11.42 -12.78 8.56
N PHE A 43 -11.60 -11.62 7.93
CA PHE A 43 -12.94 -11.11 7.56
C PHE A 43 -13.19 -11.05 6.04
N CYS A 44 -12.15 -11.17 5.21
CA CYS A 44 -12.23 -11.04 3.75
C CYS A 44 -11.51 -12.21 3.03
N SER A 45 -11.52 -13.41 3.60
CA SER A 45 -10.77 -14.57 3.08
C SER A 45 -11.09 -14.97 1.63
N ASN A 46 -12.27 -14.61 1.12
CA ASN A 46 -12.71 -14.87 -0.26
C ASN A 46 -12.42 -13.72 -1.23
N THR A 47 -11.81 -12.61 -0.79
CA THR A 47 -11.48 -11.51 -1.69
C THR A 47 -10.43 -11.95 -2.71
N ARG A 48 -10.61 -11.52 -3.97
CA ARG A 48 -9.67 -11.85 -5.03
C ARG A 48 -8.41 -10.99 -4.98
N PHE A 49 -8.58 -9.69 -4.72
CA PHE A 49 -7.51 -8.71 -4.70
C PHE A 49 -7.67 -7.79 -3.49
N VAL A 50 -6.54 -7.31 -2.98
CA VAL A 50 -6.45 -6.37 -1.86
C VAL A 50 -5.54 -5.24 -2.29
N MET A 51 -5.99 -4.00 -2.11
CA MET A 51 -5.16 -2.82 -2.32
C MET A 51 -4.89 -2.13 -0.98
N LYS A 52 -3.62 -1.85 -0.70
CA LYS A 52 -3.22 -0.87 0.31
C LYS A 52 -2.89 0.43 -0.41
N THR A 53 -3.24 1.55 0.20
CA THR A 53 -2.88 2.89 -0.30
C THR A 53 -2.86 3.90 0.84
N ASP A 54 -2.23 5.04 0.60
CA ASP A 54 -2.23 6.18 1.53
C ASP A 54 -3.38 7.14 1.21
N THR A 55 -3.76 7.98 2.17
CA THR A 55 -4.91 8.89 2.06
C THR A 55 -4.70 10.04 1.07
N ASP A 56 -3.47 10.29 0.64
CA ASP A 56 -3.07 11.34 -0.30
C ASP A 56 -2.78 10.80 -1.71
N VAL A 57 -3.32 9.62 -2.02
CA VAL A 57 -3.16 8.95 -3.33
C VAL A 57 -4.48 8.94 -4.08
N PHE A 58 -4.44 9.40 -5.33
CA PHE A 58 -5.55 9.20 -6.26
C PHE A 58 -5.48 7.81 -6.86
N ILE A 59 -6.63 7.13 -6.93
CA ILE A 59 -6.77 5.83 -7.57
C ILE A 59 -7.83 5.91 -8.66
N ASN A 60 -7.42 5.56 -9.88
CA ASN A 60 -8.36 5.32 -10.97
C ASN A 60 -8.82 3.86 -10.91
N THR A 61 -9.92 3.62 -10.19
CA THR A 61 -10.46 2.28 -9.97
C THR A 61 -10.86 1.56 -11.26
N GLY A 62 -11.32 2.29 -12.29
CA GLY A 62 -11.64 1.73 -13.60
C GLY A 62 -10.41 1.13 -14.30
N ASN A 63 -9.29 1.86 -14.31
CA ASN A 63 -8.03 1.36 -14.86
C ASN A 63 -7.46 0.21 -14.01
N LEU A 64 -7.54 0.33 -12.69
CA LEU A 64 -7.09 -0.72 -11.78
C LEU A 64 -7.84 -2.03 -12.04
N VAL A 65 -9.17 -2.01 -12.06
CA VAL A 65 -9.98 -3.20 -12.32
C VAL A 65 -9.69 -3.76 -13.71
N LYS A 66 -9.61 -2.92 -14.74
CA LYS A 66 -9.26 -3.34 -16.10
C LYS A 66 -7.90 -4.04 -16.16
N PHE A 67 -6.92 -3.59 -15.37
CA PHE A 67 -5.62 -4.22 -15.26
C PHE A 67 -5.70 -5.57 -14.54
N LEU A 68 -6.36 -5.63 -13.37
CA LEU A 68 -6.46 -6.84 -12.56
C LEU A 68 -7.28 -7.96 -13.22
N LEU A 69 -8.25 -7.62 -14.07
CA LEU A 69 -9.05 -8.59 -14.82
C LEU A 69 -8.25 -9.37 -15.88
N LYS A 70 -7.03 -8.92 -16.23
CA LYS A 70 -6.17 -9.63 -17.19
C LYS A 70 -5.54 -10.90 -16.62
N PHE A 71 -5.48 -11.01 -15.30
CA PHE A 71 -4.83 -12.11 -14.61
C PHE A 71 -5.82 -13.23 -14.32
N ASN A 72 -5.32 -14.46 -14.21
CA ASN A 72 -6.12 -15.62 -13.82
C ASN A 72 -6.15 -15.80 -12.30
N SER A 73 -7.08 -16.61 -11.77
CA SER A 73 -7.20 -16.88 -10.33
C SER A 73 -6.08 -17.77 -9.76
N SER A 74 -5.29 -18.40 -10.63
CA SER A 74 -4.13 -19.22 -10.28
C SER A 74 -2.82 -18.42 -10.16
N GLU A 75 -2.80 -17.17 -10.65
CA GLU A 75 -1.62 -16.33 -10.66
C GLU A 75 -1.53 -15.54 -9.35
N SER A 76 -0.42 -15.68 -8.62
CA SER A 76 -0.12 -14.75 -7.53
C SER A 76 0.35 -13.42 -8.11
N ILE A 77 -0.25 -12.33 -7.65
CA ILE A 77 0.05 -10.99 -8.10
C ILE A 77 0.53 -10.19 -6.90
N PHE A 78 1.60 -9.45 -7.14
CA PHE A 78 1.98 -8.31 -6.32
C PHE A 78 2.39 -7.19 -7.27
N THR A 79 1.80 -6.01 -7.17
CA THR A 79 1.99 -4.92 -8.13
C THR A 79 1.87 -3.56 -7.44
N GLY A 80 2.53 -2.55 -8.01
CA GLY A 80 2.68 -1.22 -7.44
C GLY A 80 3.82 -0.50 -8.17
N TYR A 81 4.34 0.59 -7.59
CA TYR A 81 5.57 1.20 -8.10
C TYR A 81 6.79 0.47 -7.54
N PRO A 82 7.58 -0.25 -8.37
CA PRO A 82 8.72 -1.04 -7.88
C PRO A 82 9.89 -0.14 -7.46
N LEU A 83 10.47 -0.43 -6.31
CA LEU A 83 11.69 0.15 -5.79
C LEU A 83 12.74 -0.96 -5.70
N ILE A 84 13.83 -0.81 -6.47
CA ILE A 84 14.87 -1.83 -6.65
C ILE A 84 16.23 -1.20 -6.37
N GLY A 85 17.07 -1.92 -5.60
CA GLY A 85 18.43 -1.48 -5.28
C GLY A 85 18.51 -0.38 -4.21
N ASN A 86 17.41 -0.09 -3.51
CA ASN A 86 17.40 0.87 -2.43
C ASN A 86 18.30 0.44 -1.26
N VAL A 87 19.08 1.39 -0.76
CA VAL A 87 20.01 1.18 0.35
C VAL A 87 19.30 1.44 1.66
N ALA A 88 19.54 0.58 2.65
CA ALA A 88 19.09 0.83 4.01
C ALA A 88 19.85 2.04 4.59
N HIS A 89 19.18 3.18 4.74
CA HIS A 89 19.84 4.44 5.10
C HIS A 89 20.33 4.42 6.56
N ARG A 90 21.60 4.77 6.76
CA ARG A 90 22.29 4.82 8.06
C ARG A 90 22.91 6.20 8.34
N GLY A 91 22.48 7.24 7.61
CA GLY A 91 22.97 8.61 7.76
C GLY A 91 22.16 9.43 8.77
N PHE A 92 22.35 10.74 8.77
CA PHE A 92 21.76 11.64 9.77
C PHE A 92 20.27 11.94 9.53
N TYR A 93 19.70 11.57 8.38
CA TYR A 93 18.31 11.85 8.08
C TYR A 93 17.38 10.84 8.77
N GLN A 94 16.89 11.22 9.95
CA GLN A 94 16.19 10.33 10.89
C GLN A 94 14.94 9.64 10.29
N LYS A 95 14.19 10.34 9.43
CA LYS A 95 12.97 9.80 8.82
C LYS A 95 13.23 8.47 8.10
N THR A 96 14.33 8.37 7.35
CA THR A 96 14.70 7.16 6.60
C THR A 96 15.79 6.33 7.28
N TYR A 97 16.31 6.75 8.44
CA TYR A 97 17.29 5.98 9.20
C TYR A 97 16.68 4.68 9.73
N ILE A 98 17.39 3.57 9.59
CA ILE A 98 17.12 2.31 10.29
C ILE A 98 18.44 1.78 10.86
N SER A 99 18.47 1.05 11.97
CA SER A 99 19.72 0.57 12.57
C SER A 99 20.15 -0.79 11.98
N TYR A 100 21.38 -1.22 12.25
CA TYR A 100 21.81 -2.60 11.91
C TYR A 100 21.09 -3.67 12.75
N ASP A 101 20.68 -3.35 13.99
CA ASP A 101 19.93 -4.25 14.86
C ASP A 101 18.50 -4.49 14.37
N GLU A 102 17.94 -3.50 13.67
CA GLU A 102 16.62 -3.59 13.06
C GLU A 102 16.69 -4.24 11.68
N TYR A 103 17.65 -3.85 10.84
CA TYR A 103 17.88 -4.46 9.53
C TYR A 103 19.39 -4.58 9.24
N PRO A 104 19.95 -5.81 9.23
CA PRO A 104 21.41 -6.00 9.17
C PRO A 104 21.99 -5.85 7.76
N PHE A 105 21.17 -5.91 6.71
CA PHE A 105 21.64 -5.91 5.32
C PHE A 105 21.80 -4.49 4.76
N LYS A 106 22.71 -4.34 3.79
CA LYS A 106 22.96 -3.05 3.13
C LYS A 106 21.83 -2.61 2.19
N PHE A 107 21.21 -3.57 1.50
CA PHE A 107 20.18 -3.31 0.50
C PHE A 107 18.87 -3.93 0.93
N TYR A 108 17.77 -3.26 0.63
CA TYR A 108 16.44 -3.86 0.70
C TYR A 108 16.23 -4.82 -0.47
N PRO A 109 15.44 -5.90 -0.29
CA PRO A 109 14.96 -6.67 -1.43
C PRO A 109 13.99 -5.80 -2.26
N PRO A 110 13.70 -6.14 -3.53
CA PRO A 110 12.69 -5.45 -4.33
C PRO A 110 11.35 -5.34 -3.60
N TYR A 111 10.75 -4.15 -3.59
CA TYR A 111 9.47 -3.89 -2.94
C TYR A 111 8.64 -2.87 -3.72
N CYS A 112 7.36 -2.72 -3.40
CA CYS A 112 6.52 -1.67 -3.98
C CYS A 112 6.46 -0.48 -3.02
N SER A 113 6.47 0.75 -3.54
CA SER A 113 6.34 1.98 -2.75
C SER A 113 5.12 1.98 -1.83
N GLY A 114 5.30 2.49 -0.61
CA GLY A 114 4.23 2.68 0.39
C GLY A 114 3.01 3.45 -0.11
N MET A 115 3.10 4.30 -1.15
CA MET A 115 1.92 5.03 -1.67
C MET A 115 0.76 4.09 -2.03
N GLY A 116 1.07 2.89 -2.50
CA GLY A 116 0.04 1.90 -2.78
C GLY A 116 0.54 0.72 -3.60
N TYR A 117 0.02 -0.44 -3.22
CA TYR A 117 0.29 -1.71 -3.86
C TYR A 117 -0.96 -2.60 -3.81
N VAL A 118 -1.02 -3.54 -4.74
CA VAL A 118 -2.11 -4.50 -4.87
C VAL A 118 -1.53 -5.90 -4.82
N LEU A 119 -2.21 -6.80 -4.13
CA LEU A 119 -1.88 -8.21 -4.07
C LEU A 119 -3.11 -9.09 -4.24
N ASP A 120 -2.90 -10.34 -4.65
CA ASP A 120 -3.95 -11.35 -4.59
C ASP A 120 -4.29 -11.75 -3.15
N GLY A 121 -5.55 -12.07 -2.89
CA GLY A 121 -6.04 -12.38 -1.54
C GLY A 121 -5.36 -13.61 -0.92
N LYS A 122 -4.99 -14.62 -1.74
CA LYS A 122 -4.27 -15.81 -1.25
C LYS A 122 -2.83 -15.47 -0.85
N LEU A 123 -2.17 -14.58 -1.56
CA LEU A 123 -0.88 -14.04 -1.19
C LEU A 123 -0.98 -13.20 0.09
N ALA A 124 -2.09 -12.48 0.31
CA ALA A 124 -2.32 -11.76 1.56
C ALA A 124 -2.25 -12.70 2.78
N LEU A 125 -2.92 -13.86 2.67
CA LEU A 125 -2.88 -14.90 3.70
C LEU A 125 -1.47 -15.42 3.93
N ARG A 126 -0.76 -15.81 2.87
CA ARG A 126 0.61 -16.33 2.97
C ARG A 126 1.58 -15.30 3.56
N ILE A 127 1.41 -14.02 3.22
CA ILE A 127 2.20 -12.92 3.80
C ILE A 127 1.89 -12.81 5.29
N TYR A 128 0.62 -12.79 5.68
CA TYR A 128 0.22 -12.68 7.08
C TYR A 128 0.76 -13.82 7.95
N GLU A 129 0.67 -15.06 7.48
CA GLU A 129 1.27 -16.23 8.15
C GLU A 129 2.78 -16.05 8.34
N LEU A 130 3.46 -15.56 7.29
CA LEU A 130 4.90 -15.33 7.32
C LEU A 130 5.31 -14.17 8.25
N MET A 131 4.49 -13.12 8.38
CA MET A 131 4.75 -11.99 9.29
C MET A 131 4.90 -12.44 10.75
N GLY A 132 4.22 -13.52 11.16
CA GLY A 132 4.39 -14.12 12.49
C GLY A 132 5.78 -14.72 12.75
N HIS A 133 6.59 -14.91 11.71
CA HIS A 133 7.92 -15.51 11.77
C HIS A 133 9.06 -14.54 11.44
N ILE A 134 8.76 -13.31 11.06
CA ILE A 134 9.74 -12.30 10.66
C ILE A 134 9.62 -11.10 11.59
N LYS A 135 10.74 -10.72 12.22
CA LYS A 135 10.83 -9.50 13.04
C LYS A 135 10.37 -8.28 12.21
N PRO A 136 9.34 -7.54 12.66
CA PRO A 136 8.91 -6.31 12.00
C PRO A 136 10.03 -5.26 11.97
N ILE A 137 10.09 -4.51 10.88
CA ILE A 137 10.90 -3.29 10.74
C ILE A 137 9.97 -2.10 10.56
N LYS A 138 10.43 -0.87 10.81
CA LYS A 138 9.60 0.34 10.79
C LYS A 138 9.05 0.73 9.40
N PHE A 139 9.69 0.28 8.33
CA PHE A 139 9.25 0.52 6.95
C PHE A 139 8.33 -0.61 6.50
N GLU A 140 7.04 -0.32 6.43
CA GLU A 140 5.98 -1.29 6.17
C GLU A 140 6.05 -1.86 4.76
N ASP A 141 6.44 -1.04 3.78
CA ASP A 141 6.52 -1.35 2.37
C ASP A 141 7.73 -2.26 2.10
N VAL A 142 8.86 -1.96 2.73
CA VAL A 142 10.02 -2.84 2.79
C VAL A 142 9.68 -4.14 3.51
N TYR A 143 8.95 -4.09 4.64
CA TYR A 143 8.58 -5.30 5.39
C TYR A 143 7.69 -6.25 4.58
N VAL A 144 6.70 -5.71 3.88
CA VAL A 144 5.87 -6.48 2.92
C VAL A 144 6.75 -7.00 1.78
N GLY A 145 7.66 -6.18 1.25
CA GLY A 145 8.64 -6.59 0.25
C GLY A 145 9.50 -7.77 0.68
N ILE A 146 10.01 -7.78 1.92
CA ILE A 146 10.74 -8.91 2.51
C ILE A 146 9.88 -10.18 2.46
N CYS A 147 8.62 -10.10 2.91
CA CYS A 147 7.71 -11.24 2.91
C CYS A 147 7.47 -11.78 1.49
N VAL A 148 7.17 -10.90 0.54
CA VAL A 148 6.95 -11.23 -0.88
C VAL A 148 8.17 -11.93 -1.49
N ASN A 149 9.37 -11.45 -1.18
CA ASN A 149 10.62 -12.04 -1.69
C ASN A 149 10.89 -13.43 -1.10
N ILE A 150 10.64 -13.64 0.20
CA ILE A 150 10.75 -14.96 0.83
C ILE A 150 9.76 -15.95 0.19
N LEU A 151 8.55 -15.49 -0.15
CA LEU A 151 7.54 -16.27 -0.85
C LEU A 151 7.84 -16.46 -2.35
N LYS A 152 8.93 -15.87 -2.86
CA LYS A 152 9.41 -15.94 -4.25
C LYS A 152 8.37 -15.43 -5.26
N VAL A 153 7.63 -14.39 -4.90
CA VAL A 153 6.67 -13.72 -5.80
C VAL A 153 7.34 -12.51 -6.43
N ASN A 154 7.24 -12.40 -7.75
CA ASN A 154 7.80 -11.26 -8.49
C ASN A 154 6.81 -10.09 -8.51
N ILE A 155 7.35 -8.86 -8.56
CA ILE A 155 6.54 -7.66 -8.79
C ILE A 155 6.06 -7.65 -10.25
N SER A 156 4.76 -7.67 -10.43
CA SER A 156 4.09 -7.53 -11.72
C SER A 156 3.97 -6.05 -12.06
N ILE A 157 4.50 -5.64 -13.21
CA ILE A 157 4.50 -4.24 -13.65
C ILE A 157 3.43 -4.07 -14.73
N PRO A 158 2.48 -3.12 -14.60
CA PRO A 158 1.52 -2.84 -15.65
C PRO A 158 2.21 -2.37 -16.93
N GLU A 159 1.81 -2.95 -18.07
CA GLU A 159 2.29 -2.51 -19.38
C GLU A 159 1.65 -1.18 -19.82
N GLY A 160 2.41 -0.38 -20.58
CA GLY A 160 1.94 0.87 -21.19
C GLY A 160 1.84 2.05 -20.20
N ASN A 161 0.83 2.91 -20.40
CA ASN A 161 0.65 4.15 -19.62
C ASN A 161 -0.12 3.97 -18.30
N GLN A 162 -0.57 2.75 -18.00
CA GLN A 162 -1.38 2.42 -16.81
C GLN A 162 -0.50 2.21 -15.58
N GLN A 163 0.24 3.24 -15.18
CA GLN A 163 1.27 3.11 -14.17
C GLN A 163 0.82 3.63 -12.80
N PHE A 164 1.54 3.14 -11.80
CA PHE A 164 1.65 3.72 -10.47
C PHE A 164 2.68 4.84 -10.56
N LEU A 165 2.40 6.04 -10.06
CA LEU A 165 3.34 7.16 -10.03
C LEU A 165 3.54 7.70 -8.62
N ILE A 166 4.81 7.70 -8.17
CA ILE A 166 5.20 8.22 -6.85
C ILE A 166 5.35 9.74 -6.82
N ASP A 167 5.56 10.37 -7.97
CA ASP A 167 5.74 11.80 -8.06
C ASP A 167 4.42 12.52 -8.34
N LYS A 168 4.23 13.65 -7.65
CA LYS A 168 3.11 14.55 -7.92
C LYS A 168 3.23 15.08 -9.34
N ILE A 169 2.16 14.91 -10.13
CA ILE A 169 2.07 15.46 -11.48
C ILE A 169 1.17 16.70 -11.50
N SER A 170 1.38 17.57 -12.48
CA SER A 170 0.47 18.68 -12.75
C SER A 170 -0.94 18.16 -13.00
N PHE A 171 -1.96 18.83 -12.44
CA PHE A 171 -3.34 18.43 -12.63
C PHE A 171 -3.74 18.55 -14.09
N ASP A 172 -4.06 17.42 -14.71
CA ASP A 172 -4.52 17.29 -16.08
C ASP A 172 -5.38 16.03 -16.17
N ILE A 173 -6.67 16.22 -16.51
CA ILE A 173 -7.66 15.13 -16.50
C ILE A 173 -7.24 13.99 -17.45
N CYS A 174 -6.63 14.31 -18.59
CA CYS A 174 -6.19 13.31 -19.56
C CYS A 174 -5.02 12.47 -19.04
N LYS A 175 -4.11 13.06 -18.25
CA LYS A 175 -3.04 12.32 -17.57
C LYS A 175 -3.62 11.39 -16.52
N TYR A 176 -4.46 11.89 -15.61
CA TYR A 176 -5.05 11.11 -14.52
C TYR A 176 -5.95 9.97 -15.04
N ARG A 177 -6.65 10.18 -16.16
CA ARG A 177 -7.46 9.14 -16.82
C ARG A 177 -6.64 7.94 -17.33
N ARG A 178 -5.34 8.07 -17.53
CA ARG A 178 -4.48 6.99 -18.05
C ARG A 178 -3.78 6.19 -16.95
N LEU A 179 -3.65 6.76 -15.75
CA LEU A 179 -2.90 6.18 -14.63
C LEU A 179 -3.75 5.20 -13.82
N ILE A 180 -3.09 4.34 -13.04
CA ILE A 180 -3.74 3.53 -12.00
C ILE A 180 -3.75 4.28 -10.68
N ALA A 181 -2.59 4.79 -10.27
CA ALA A 181 -2.44 5.52 -9.02
C ALA A 181 -1.41 6.65 -9.15
N VAL A 182 -1.62 7.76 -8.43
CA VAL A 182 -0.64 8.84 -8.32
C VAL A 182 -0.68 9.49 -6.94
N HIS A 183 0.50 9.74 -6.37
CA HIS A 183 0.67 10.32 -5.05
C HIS A 183 0.53 11.86 -5.04
N GLY A 184 0.22 12.44 -3.88
CA GLY A 184 0.28 13.87 -3.63
C GLY A 184 -0.95 14.66 -4.08
N VAL A 185 -2.12 14.01 -4.06
CA VAL A 185 -3.40 14.61 -4.46
C VAL A 185 -4.13 15.12 -3.22
N VAL A 186 -4.64 16.35 -3.29
CA VAL A 186 -5.44 16.95 -2.22
C VAL A 186 -6.94 16.67 -2.44
N PRO A 187 -7.76 16.53 -1.39
CA PRO A 187 -9.17 16.16 -1.51
C PRO A 187 -9.98 17.02 -2.48
N SER A 188 -9.73 18.34 -2.52
CA SER A 188 -10.42 19.27 -3.42
C SER A 188 -10.21 18.98 -4.90
N LEU A 189 -9.10 18.33 -5.28
CA LEU A 189 -8.87 17.92 -6.67
C LEU A 189 -9.67 16.68 -7.06
N LEU A 190 -10.10 15.86 -6.07
CA LEU A 190 -10.93 14.67 -6.32
C LEU A 190 -12.34 15.05 -6.75
N GLU A 191 -12.89 16.16 -6.23
CA GLU A 191 -14.21 16.68 -6.59
C GLU A 191 -14.33 17.05 -8.08
N PHE A 192 -13.22 17.48 -8.70
CA PHE A 192 -13.17 17.78 -10.14
C PHE A 192 -12.98 16.54 -11.02
N MET A 193 -12.79 15.36 -10.42
CA MET A 193 -12.60 14.09 -11.14
C MET A 193 -13.85 13.22 -11.19
N THR A 194 -14.92 13.58 -10.46
CA THR A 194 -16.23 12.95 -10.61
C THR A 194 -16.97 13.57 -11.79
N CYS A 195 -17.27 12.78 -12.82
CA CYS A 195 -18.25 13.18 -13.85
C CYS A 195 -19.64 13.23 -13.22
N HIS A 196 -20.37 14.34 -13.41
CA HIS A 196 -21.83 14.32 -13.45
C HIS A 196 -22.32 13.62 -14.73
#